data_AF-A0A0B5HGZ5-F1
#
_entry.id   AF-A0A0B5HGZ5-F1
#
_cell.length_a   1.000
_cell.length_b   1.000
_cell.length_c   1.000
_cell.angle_alpha   90.00
_cell.angle_beta   90.00
_cell.angle_gamma   90.00
#
_symmetry.space_group_name_H-M   'P 1'
#
loop_
_entity.id
_entity.type
_entity.pdbx_description
1 polymer ?
#
loop_
_entity_poly.entity_id
_entity_poly.type
_entity_poly.pdbx_seq_one_letter_code
_entity_poly.pdbx_strand_id
1 'polypeptide(L)'
;MTYTPDYAKGQVLVLFINPGTDRGFAEKFGKGLGYELSKEEYAHSNAPHFIYLTPEGEEQAAIDNFLNYAAFVESAELRDIKLEKRWESMGRLEELIGDYTEAAESDENYGKLLEEIHSSSEKLFSEFNSGAG
;
A
#
# COMPACT_ATOMS: atom_id res chain seq x y z
N MET A 1 -6.33 -17.88 7.61
CA MET A 1 -7.58 -17.13 7.29
C MET A 1 -7.49 -16.70 5.83
N THR A 2 -8.55 -16.90 5.05
CA THR A 2 -8.66 -16.36 3.69
C THR A 2 -8.93 -14.86 3.75
N TYR A 3 -8.28 -14.10 2.87
CA TYR A 3 -8.51 -12.67 2.76
C TYR A 3 -9.92 -12.38 2.22
N THR A 4 -10.61 -11.40 2.80
CA THR A 4 -11.89 -10.88 2.31
C THR A 4 -11.72 -9.38 2.08
N PRO A 5 -11.85 -8.91 0.83
CA PRO A 5 -11.71 -7.48 0.47
C PRO A 5 -12.85 -6.63 1.04
N ASP A 6 -12.62 -5.33 1.14
CA ASP A 6 -13.65 -4.33 1.50
C ASP A 6 -13.66 -3.23 0.44
N TYR A 7 -14.56 -3.37 -0.54
CA TYR A 7 -14.55 -2.48 -1.69
C TYR A 7 -15.29 -1.17 -1.43
N ALA A 8 -14.68 -0.07 -1.87
CA ALA A 8 -15.31 1.24 -1.89
C ALA A 8 -16.50 1.24 -2.87
N LYS A 9 -17.69 1.54 -2.36
CA LYS A 9 -18.86 1.71 -3.22
C LYS A 9 -18.77 3.01 -4.01
N GLY A 10 -19.21 2.97 -5.26
CA GLY A 10 -19.21 4.13 -6.16
C GLY A 10 -17.81 4.59 -6.56
N GLN A 11 -16.80 3.72 -6.46
CA GLN A 11 -15.43 4.05 -6.80
C GLN A 11 -14.73 2.91 -7.51
N VAL A 12 -13.92 3.26 -8.52
CA VAL A 12 -12.99 2.34 -9.20
C VAL A 12 -11.59 2.93 -9.20
N LEU A 13 -10.59 2.06 -9.10
CA LEU A 13 -9.18 2.41 -9.19
C LEU A 13 -8.69 2.11 -10.61
N VAL A 14 -8.11 3.10 -11.27
CA VAL A 14 -7.62 2.98 -12.65
C VAL A 14 -6.15 3.32 -12.71
N LEU A 15 -5.36 2.43 -13.30
CA LEU A 15 -3.94 2.61 -13.57
C LEU A 15 -3.74 2.93 -15.05
N PHE A 16 -3.03 4.02 -15.35
CA PHE A 16 -2.62 4.35 -16.71
C PHE A 16 -1.24 3.78 -17.05
N ILE A 17 -1.06 3.34 -18.30
CA ILE A 17 0.19 2.75 -18.80
C ILE A 17 1.34 3.76 -18.75
N ASN A 18 1.06 5.03 -19.07
CA ASN A 18 2.09 6.04 -19.15
C ASN A 18 2.41 6.57 -17.73
N PRO A 19 3.62 6.34 -17.20
CA PRO A 19 3.99 6.80 -15.86
C PRO A 19 4.01 8.33 -15.71
N GLY A 20 4.07 9.08 -16.83
CA GLY A 20 3.95 10.54 -16.84
C GLY A 20 2.52 11.05 -16.85
N THR A 21 1.51 10.19 -16.66
CA THR A 21 0.11 10.59 -16.64
C THR A 21 -0.16 11.49 -15.43
N ASP A 22 -0.52 12.74 -15.70
CA ASP A 22 -0.91 13.69 -14.67
C ASP A 22 -2.41 13.69 -14.41
N ARG A 23 -2.79 14.37 -13.32
CA ARG A 23 -4.19 14.52 -12.89
C ARG A 23 -5.06 15.22 -13.93
N GLY A 24 -4.49 16.15 -14.71
CA GLY A 24 -5.24 16.89 -15.72
C GLY A 24 -5.60 16.04 -16.94
N PHE A 25 -4.73 15.12 -17.34
CA PHE A 25 -5.05 14.09 -18.31
C PHE A 25 -6.13 13.14 -17.76
N ALA A 26 -5.93 12.60 -16.56
CA ALA A 26 -6.85 11.66 -15.94
C ALA A 26 -8.27 12.26 -15.83
N GLU A 27 -8.39 13.51 -15.41
CA GLU A 27 -9.67 14.21 -15.32
C GLU A 27 -10.37 14.32 -16.69
N LYS A 28 -9.65 14.77 -17.72
CA LYS A 28 -10.21 14.90 -19.08
C LYS A 28 -10.59 13.54 -19.67
N PHE A 29 -9.76 12.52 -19.44
CA PHE A 29 -9.98 11.16 -19.90
C PHE A 29 -11.27 10.60 -19.29
N GLY A 30 -11.40 10.61 -17.97
CA GLY A 30 -12.60 10.13 -17.28
C GLY A 30 -13.85 10.91 -17.68
N LYS A 31 -13.75 12.25 -17.80
CA LYS A 31 -14.86 13.08 -18.26
C LYS A 31 -15.33 12.70 -19.67
N GLY A 32 -14.41 12.35 -20.56
CA GLY A 32 -14.74 11.84 -21.89
C GLY A 32 -15.53 10.53 -21.88
N LEU A 33 -15.39 9.74 -20.82
CA LEU A 33 -16.11 8.48 -20.58
C LEU A 33 -17.36 8.64 -19.70
N GLY A 34 -17.60 9.85 -19.18
CA GLY A 34 -18.73 10.14 -18.30
C GLY A 34 -18.46 9.93 -16.80
N TYR A 35 -17.20 9.79 -16.39
CA TYR A 35 -16.80 9.63 -14.99
C TYR A 35 -16.13 10.89 -14.43
N GLU A 36 -16.39 11.18 -13.16
CA GLU A 36 -15.71 12.24 -12.42
C GLU A 36 -14.48 11.68 -11.72
N LEU A 37 -13.37 12.43 -11.76
CA LEU A 37 -12.16 12.07 -11.01
C LEU A 37 -12.34 12.45 -9.54
N SER A 38 -12.12 11.50 -8.63
CA SER A 38 -12.19 11.75 -7.19
C SER A 38 -11.17 12.79 -6.75
N LYS A 39 -11.51 13.58 -5.74
CA LYS A 39 -10.58 14.48 -5.04
C LYS A 39 -9.62 13.73 -4.13
N GLU A 40 -9.96 12.50 -3.78
CA GLU A 40 -9.11 11.60 -3.02
C GLU A 40 -7.89 11.20 -3.85
N GLU A 41 -6.72 11.17 -3.20
CA GLU A 41 -5.47 10.74 -3.80
C GLU A 41 -5.18 9.29 -3.40
N TYR A 42 -4.65 8.50 -4.34
CA TYR A 42 -4.21 7.15 -4.06
C TYR A 42 -2.72 7.15 -3.75
N ALA A 43 -2.37 7.08 -2.46
CA ALA A 43 -1.00 7.30 -1.97
C ALA A 43 -0.16 6.02 -1.83
N HIS A 44 -0.64 4.87 -2.30
CA HIS A 44 0.02 3.56 -2.07
C HIS A 44 0.95 3.12 -3.21
N SER A 45 1.12 3.94 -4.24
CA SER A 45 1.99 3.63 -5.37
C SER A 45 2.53 4.90 -6.03
N ASN A 46 3.75 4.83 -6.56
CA ASN A 46 4.32 5.87 -7.43
C ASN A 46 3.82 5.75 -8.87
N ALA A 47 3.05 4.70 -9.18
CA ALA A 47 2.41 4.52 -10.47
C ALA A 47 1.14 5.39 -10.58
N PRO A 48 0.74 5.80 -11.80
CA PRO A 48 -0.34 6.77 -12.03
C PRO A 48 -1.73 6.15 -11.81
N HIS A 49 -2.04 5.88 -10.55
CA HIS A 49 -3.34 5.40 -10.09
C HIS A 49 -4.28 6.57 -9.81
N PHE A 50 -5.50 6.46 -10.30
CA PHE A 50 -6.53 7.47 -10.15
C PHE A 50 -7.84 6.82 -9.73
N ILE A 51 -8.53 7.47 -8.80
CA ILE A 51 -9.83 7.01 -8.31
C ILE A 51 -10.90 7.73 -9.12
N TYR A 52 -11.78 6.99 -9.80
CA TYR A 52 -12.93 7.53 -10.49
C TYR A 52 -14.21 7.22 -9.73
N LEU A 53 -15.12 8.21 -9.71
CA LEU A 53 -16.43 8.08 -9.13
C LEU A 53 -17.39 7.41 -10.11
N THR A 54 -18.17 6.47 -9.61
CA THR A 54 -19.18 5.74 -10.36
C THR A 54 -20.50 5.76 -9.58
N PRO A 55 -21.65 5.54 -10.24
CA PRO A 55 -22.85 5.15 -9.52
C PRO A 55 -22.59 3.88 -8.69
N GLU A 56 -23.14 3.81 -7.48
CA GLU A 56 -23.04 2.61 -6.66
C GLU A 56 -23.72 1.41 -7.36
N GLY A 57 -23.01 0.29 -7.46
CA GLY A 57 -23.48 -0.92 -8.15
C GLY A 57 -23.13 -0.99 -9.64
N GLU A 58 -22.60 0.09 -10.22
CA GLU A 58 -22.17 0.18 -11.62
C GLU A 58 -20.62 0.10 -11.77
N GLU A 59 -19.89 -0.24 -10.70
CA GLU A 59 -18.43 -0.26 -10.69
C GLU A 59 -17.87 -1.24 -11.73
N GLN A 60 -18.49 -2.42 -11.89
CA GLN A 60 -18.04 -3.40 -12.88
C GLN A 60 -18.23 -2.90 -14.31
N ALA A 61 -19.36 -2.24 -14.60
CA ALA A 61 -19.59 -1.66 -15.92
C ALA A 61 -18.59 -0.52 -16.20
N ALA A 62 -18.21 0.25 -15.18
CA ALA A 62 -17.16 1.26 -15.30
C ALA A 62 -15.80 0.64 -15.58
N ILE A 63 -15.42 -0.42 -14.84
CA ILE A 63 -14.19 -1.19 -15.08
C ILE A 63 -14.13 -1.66 -16.53
N ASP A 64 -15.19 -2.31 -17.01
CA ASP A 64 -15.25 -2.81 -18.39
C ASP A 64 -15.11 -1.67 -19.41
N ASN A 65 -15.73 -0.51 -19.14
CA ASN A 65 -15.61 0.67 -19.99
C ASN A 65 -14.18 1.22 -20.04
N PHE A 66 -13.49 1.32 -18.89
CA PHE A 66 -12.07 1.73 -18.85
C PHE A 66 -11.17 0.74 -19.59
N LEU A 67 -11.39 -0.57 -19.41
CA LEU A 67 -10.58 -1.62 -20.03
C LEU A 67 -10.72 -1.68 -21.57
N ASN A 68 -11.80 -1.14 -22.15
CA ASN A 68 -11.92 -0.97 -23.60
C ASN A 68 -10.85 -0.01 -24.18
N TYR A 69 -10.21 0.79 -23.34
CA TYR A 69 -9.16 1.75 -23.73
C TYR A 69 -7.77 1.26 -23.30
N ALA A 70 -7.48 -0.02 -23.55
CA ALA A 70 -6.21 -0.68 -23.23
C ALA A 70 -4.95 -0.03 -23.84
N ALA A 71 -5.10 0.94 -24.77
CA ALA A 71 -3.98 1.76 -25.25
C ALA A 71 -3.51 2.81 -24.23
N PHE A 72 -4.35 3.14 -23.24
CA PHE A 72 -4.10 4.14 -22.20
C PHE A 72 -4.18 3.53 -20.80
N VAL A 73 -5.12 2.62 -20.58
CA VAL A 73 -5.40 1.99 -19.28
C VAL A 73 -4.66 0.67 -19.19
N GLU A 74 -3.85 0.52 -18.15
CA GLU A 74 -3.15 -0.73 -17.82
C GLU A 74 -4.07 -1.67 -17.05
N SER A 75 -4.77 -1.14 -16.06
CA SER A 75 -5.77 -1.87 -15.28
C SER A 75 -6.88 -0.95 -14.77
N ALA A 76 -8.04 -1.56 -14.51
CA ALA A 76 -9.13 -0.94 -13.78
C ALA A 76 -9.73 -2.01 -12.85
N GLU A 77 -9.94 -1.65 -11.59
CA GLU A 77 -10.37 -2.60 -10.56
C GLU A 77 -11.23 -1.96 -9.48
N LEU A 78 -11.90 -2.80 -8.70
CA LEU A 78 -12.60 -2.37 -7.50
C LEU A 78 -11.58 -1.90 -6.47
N ARG A 79 -11.84 -0.73 -5.88
CA ARG A 79 -10.94 -0.15 -4.89
C ARG A 79 -11.09 -0.86 -3.54
N ASP A 80 -10.08 -1.62 -3.13
CA ASP A 80 -10.08 -2.38 -1.87
C ASP A 80 -9.52 -1.55 -0.70
N ILE A 81 -10.40 -0.90 0.06
CA ILE A 81 -10.05 -0.03 1.17
C ILE A 81 -9.34 -0.81 2.30
N LYS A 82 -9.66 -2.09 2.48
CA LYS A 82 -9.02 -2.89 3.52
C LYS A 82 -7.56 -3.19 3.18
N LEU A 83 -7.26 -3.42 1.91
CA LEU A 83 -5.89 -3.59 1.44
C LEU A 83 -5.09 -2.29 1.61
N GLU A 84 -5.69 -1.16 1.25
CA GLU A 84 -5.09 0.17 1.41
C GLU A 84 -4.71 0.49 2.86
N LYS A 85 -5.63 0.31 3.80
CA LYS A 85 -5.35 0.46 5.25
C LYS A 85 -4.22 -0.44 5.74
N ARG A 86 -4.08 -1.63 5.14
CA ARG A 86 -3.00 -2.55 5.46
C ARG A 86 -1.66 -2.02 4.94
N TRP A 87 -1.60 -1.49 3.72
CA TRP A 87 -0.40 -0.83 3.20
C TRP A 87 0.01 0.38 4.04
N GLU A 88 -0.93 1.24 4.42
CA GLU A 88 -0.63 2.36 5.34
C GLU A 88 -0.02 1.88 6.65
N SER A 89 -0.58 0.80 7.22
CA SER A 89 -0.08 0.24 8.47
C SER A 89 1.32 -0.34 8.32
N MET A 90 1.64 -0.94 7.16
CA MET A 90 3.00 -1.40 6.86
C MET A 90 3.96 -0.23 6.66
N GLY A 91 3.57 0.82 5.93
CA GLY A 91 4.41 2.03 5.77
C GLY A 91 4.75 2.69 7.10
N ARG A 92 3.78 2.79 8.02
CA ARG A 92 4.04 3.28 9.39
C ARG A 92 4.98 2.40 10.19
N LEU A 93 4.93 1.07 9.99
CA LEU A 93 5.84 0.14 10.64
C LEU A 93 7.26 0.28 10.08
N GLU A 94 7.40 0.47 8.76
CA GLU A 94 8.70 0.70 8.12
C GLU A 94 9.33 2.00 8.62
N GLU A 95 8.56 3.09 8.71
CA GLU A 95 9.01 4.36 9.28
C GLU A 95 9.48 4.19 10.73
N LEU A 96 8.69 3.52 11.57
CA LEU A 96 9.04 3.25 12.97
C LEU A 96 10.32 2.41 13.10
N ILE A 97 10.50 1.41 12.23
CA ILE A 97 11.75 0.61 12.20
C ILE A 97 12.94 1.49 11.81
N GLY A 98 12.75 2.40 10.85
CA GLY A 98 13.75 3.40 10.48
C GLY A 98 14.17 4.28 11.66
N ASP A 99 13.19 4.86 12.36
CA ASP A 99 13.42 5.71 13.53
C ASP A 99 14.18 4.96 14.64
N TYR A 100 13.80 3.71 14.93
CA TYR A 100 14.51 2.89 15.91
C TYR A 100 15.94 2.55 15.48
N THR A 101 16.17 2.35 14.18
CA THR A 101 17.50 2.09 13.64
C THR A 101 18.39 3.31 13.79
N GLU A 102 17.90 4.50 13.42
CA GLU A 102 18.63 5.77 13.59
C GLU A 102 18.89 6.08 15.08
N ALA A 103 17.92 5.83 15.95
CA ALA A 103 18.09 5.97 17.41
C ALA A 103 19.16 5.01 17.96
N ALA A 104 19.19 3.76 17.47
CA ALA A 104 20.21 2.78 17.88
C ALA A 104 21.61 3.15 17.38
N GLU A 105 21.72 3.75 16.20
CA GLU A 105 22.99 4.21 15.63
C GLU A 105 23.52 5.50 16.30
N SER A 106 22.62 6.34 16.82
CA SER A 106 22.96 7.64 17.42
C SER A 106 23.21 7.60 18.93
N ASP A 107 22.83 6.53 19.64
CA ASP A 107 23.06 6.34 21.07
C ASP A 107 24.04 5.18 21.35
N GLU A 108 25.30 5.51 21.66
CA GLU A 108 26.37 4.56 22.02
C GLU A 108 25.99 3.60 23.17
N ASN A 109 25.01 3.96 24.01
CA ASN A 109 24.51 3.11 25.09
C ASN A 109 23.41 2.15 24.63
N TYR A 110 22.63 2.49 23.60
CA TYR A 110 21.56 1.64 23.10
C TYR A 110 22.11 0.45 22.29
N GLY A 111 23.14 0.68 21.47
CA GLY A 111 23.88 -0.40 20.81
C GLY A 111 24.47 -1.41 21.80
N LYS A 112 25.07 -0.93 22.91
CA LYS A 112 25.58 -1.80 23.99
C LYS A 112 24.49 -2.58 24.69
N LEU A 113 23.32 -1.97 24.92
CA LEU A 113 22.19 -2.65 25.55
C LEU A 113 21.65 -3.79 24.67
N LEU A 114 21.60 -3.58 23.34
CA LEU A 114 21.21 -4.62 22.39
C LEU A 114 22.24 -5.76 22.33
N GLU A 115 23.54 -5.46 22.37
CA GLU A 115 24.60 -6.48 22.47
C GLU A 115 24.52 -7.26 23.80
N GLU A 116 24.26 -6.60 24.92
CA GLU A 116 24.10 -7.25 26.22
C GLU A 116 22.88 -8.18 26.25
N ILE A 117 21.74 -7.74 25.69
CA ILE A 117 20.54 -8.56 25.54
C ILE A 117 20.81 -9.76 24.62
N HIS A 118 21.50 -9.54 23.50
CA HIS A 118 21.85 -10.61 22.57
C HIS A 118 22.76 -11.65 23.23
N SER A 119 23.84 -11.23 23.89
CA SER A 119 24.77 -12.11 24.61
C SER A 119 24.09 -12.90 25.73
N SER A 120 23.15 -12.26 26.45
CA SER A 120 22.38 -12.90 27.52
C SER A 120 21.41 -13.94 26.97
N SER A 121 20.80 -13.67 25.81
CA SER A 121 19.93 -14.61 25.13
C SER A 121 20.68 -15.84 24.62
N GLU A 122 21.85 -15.67 23.99
CA GLU A 122 22.69 -16.78 23.53
C GLU A 122 23.16 -17.67 24.68
N LYS A 123 23.54 -17.06 25.80
CA LYS A 123 23.93 -17.79 27.00
C LYS A 123 22.77 -18.63 27.55
N LEU A 124 21.58 -18.05 27.68
CA LEU A 124 20.37 -18.76 28.11
C LEU A 124 20.00 -19.92 27.16
N PHE A 125 20.10 -19.72 25.85
CA PHE A 125 19.86 -20.78 24.86
C PHE A 125 20.91 -21.90 24.93
N SER A 126 22.19 -21.57 25.20
CA SER A 126 23.25 -22.56 25.37
C SER A 126 23.10 -23.37 26.67
N GLU A 127 22.70 -22.73 27.76
CA GLU A 127 22.44 -23.38 29.06
C GLU A 127 21.22 -24.32 28.93
N PHE A 128 20.16 -23.89 28.24
CA PHE A 128 18.98 -24.72 27.97
C PHE A 128 19.30 -25.95 27.11
N ASN A 129 20.19 -25.83 26.13
CA ASN A 129 20.59 -26.94 25.26
C ASN A 129 21.69 -27.85 25.85
N SER A 130 22.46 -27.36 26.84
CA SER A 130 23.50 -28.15 27.53
C SER A 130 22.98 -28.92 28.75
N GLY A 131 21.81 -28.57 29.27
CA GLY A 131 21.13 -29.27 30.38
C GLY A 131 20.22 -30.44 29.97
N ALA A 132 20.14 -30.77 28.67
CA ALA A 132 19.33 -31.86 28.12
C ALA A 132 20.13 -33.16 27.88
N GLY A 133 21.15 -33.42 28.72
CA GLY A 133 21.97 -34.64 28.72
C GLY A 133 21.64 -35.56 29.89
#